data_AF-A0A853CZ82-F1
#
_entry.id   AF-A0A853CZ82-F1
#
_cell.length_a   1.000
_cell.length_b   1.000
_cell.length_c   1.000
_cell.angle_alpha   90.00
_cell.angle_beta   90.00
_cell.angle_gamma   90.00
#
_symmetry.space_group_name_H-M   'P 1'
#
loop_
_entity.id
_entity.type
_entity.pdbx_description
1 polymer ?
#
loop_
_entity_poly.entity_id
_entity_poly.type
_entity_poly.pdbx_seq_one_letter_code
_entity_poly.pdbx_strand_id
1 'polypeptide(L)' 'MAITSIDIDQEELRQAKELTGAASNREAVDLALRTLIAVRRQPSAVERIIGRRFDPSQIDAPTIAPAPGHSAA' A
#
# COMPACT_ATOMS: atom_id res chain seq x y z
N MET A 1 7.22 -26.84 -0.36
CA MET A 1 6.62 -25.73 0.39
C MET A 1 6.93 -25.96 1.87
N ALA A 2 7.53 -25.00 2.57
CA ALA A 2 7.82 -25.18 4.00
C ALA A 2 6.52 -25.16 4.81
N ILE A 3 6.32 -26.18 5.64
CA ILE A 3 5.21 -26.24 6.59
C ILE A 3 5.79 -25.77 7.92
N THR A 4 5.27 -24.68 8.45
CA THR A 4 5.62 -24.16 9.77
C THR A 4 4.41 -24.31 10.67
N SER A 5 4.60 -24.91 11.84
CA SER A 5 3.56 -24.98 12.87
C SER A 5 3.66 -23.74 13.75
N ILE A 6 2.53 -23.05 13.90
CA ILE A 6 2.36 -21.88 14.75
C ILE A 6 1.05 -22.05 15.52
N ASP A 7 1.07 -21.71 16.79
CA ASP A 7 -0.13 -21.73 17.62
C ASP A 7 -0.92 -20.43 17.39
N ILE A 8 -2.18 -20.58 17.02
CA ILE A 8 -3.11 -19.48 16.76
C ILE A 8 -4.46 -19.89 17.35
N ASP A 9 -5.11 -18.97 18.04
CA ASP A 9 -6.46 -19.16 18.53
C ASP A 9 -7.42 -19.48 17.35
N GLN A 10 -8.14 -20.59 17.48
CA GLN A 10 -9.03 -21.07 16.41
C GLN A 10 -10.21 -20.14 16.16
N GLU A 11 -10.66 -19.42 17.19
CA GLU A 11 -11.76 -18.48 17.11
C GLU A 11 -11.32 -17.20 16.39
N GLU A 12 -10.13 -16.68 16.68
CA GLU A 12 -9.54 -15.57 15.91
C GLU A 12 -9.37 -15.94 14.44
N LEU A 13 -8.91 -17.17 14.17
CA LEU A 13 -8.70 -17.66 12.81
C LEU A 13 -10.01 -17.84 12.04
N ARG A 14 -11.08 -18.27 12.72
CA ARG A 14 -12.43 -18.35 12.17
C ARG A 14 -12.95 -16.96 11.80
N GLN A 15 -12.86 -16.00 12.72
CA GLN A 15 -13.28 -14.62 12.48
C GLN A 15 -12.50 -13.97 11.34
N ALA A 16 -11.18 -14.18 11.29
CA ALA A 16 -10.35 -13.70 10.20
C ALA A 16 -10.84 -14.22 8.85
N LYS A 17 -11.16 -15.52 8.74
CA LYS A 17 -11.70 -16.09 7.50
C LYS A 17 -13.04 -15.50 7.10
N GLU A 18 -13.93 -15.26 8.05
CA GLU A 18 -15.24 -14.66 7.80
C GLU A 18 -15.11 -13.22 7.30
N LEU A 19 -14.23 -12.43 7.92
CA LEU A 19 -13.97 -11.04 7.55
C LEU A 19 -13.27 -10.92 6.19
N THR A 20 -12.41 -11.86 5.83
CA THR A 20 -11.63 -11.81 4.60
C THR A 20 -12.22 -12.61 3.45
N GLY A 21 -13.22 -13.47 3.70
CA GLY A 21 -13.74 -14.43 2.73
C GLY A 21 -12.75 -15.52 2.34
N ALA A 22 -11.75 -15.81 3.18
CA ALA A 22 -10.69 -16.77 2.84
C ALA A 22 -11.18 -18.22 2.91
N ALA A 23 -10.82 -19.02 1.91
CA ALA A 23 -11.22 -20.43 1.82
C ALA A 23 -10.43 -21.33 2.79
N SER A 24 -9.26 -20.87 3.27
CA SER A 24 -8.40 -21.64 4.18
C SER A 24 -7.73 -20.79 5.25
N ASN A 25 -7.34 -21.44 6.34
CA ASN A 25 -6.56 -20.82 7.43
C ASN A 25 -5.24 -20.22 6.92
N ARG A 26 -4.56 -20.95 6.02
CA ARG A 26 -3.32 -20.50 5.37
C ARG A 26 -3.54 -19.21 4.58
N GLU A 27 -4.63 -19.13 3.83
CA GLU A 27 -4.96 -17.96 3.01
C GLU A 27 -5.30 -16.74 3.89
N ALA A 28 -6.06 -16.93 4.96
CA ALA A 28 -6.34 -15.88 5.93
C ALA A 28 -5.05 -15.31 6.55
N VAL A 29 -4.12 -16.18 6.95
CA VAL A 29 -2.81 -15.78 7.51
C VAL A 29 -1.94 -15.07 6.47
N ASP A 30 -1.90 -15.55 5.23
CA ASP A 30 -1.15 -14.89 4.15
C ASP A 30 -1.67 -13.48 3.88
N LEU A 31 -3.00 -13.31 3.85
CA LEU A 31 -3.63 -12.01 3.65
C LEU A 31 -3.37 -11.06 4.82
N ALA A 32 -3.45 -11.55 6.06
CA ALA A 32 -3.14 -10.77 7.25
C ALA A 32 -1.69 -10.25 7.22
N LEU A 33 -0.72 -11.11 6.90
CA LEU A 33 0.69 -10.73 6.79
C LEU A 33 0.93 -9.69 5.69
N ARG A 34 0.35 -9.89 4.50
CA ARG A 34 0.45 -8.92 3.39
C ARG A 34 -0.12 -7.56 3.78
N THR A 35 -1.28 -7.56 4.44
CA THR A 35 -1.95 -6.34 4.87
C THR A 35 -1.13 -5.61 5.92
N LEU A 36 -0.61 -6.33 6.91
CA LEU A 36 0.25 -5.74 7.95
C LEU A 36 1.52 -5.12 7.35
N ILE A 37 2.18 -5.81 6.43
CA ILE A 37 3.36 -5.29 5.72
C ILE A 37 2.99 -4.04 4.92
N ALA A 38 1.86 -4.04 4.21
CA ALA A 38 1.40 -2.90 3.43
C ALA A 38 1.16 -1.67 4.32
N VAL A 39 0.41 -1.85 5.42
CA VAL A 39 0.13 -0.80 6.42
C VAL A 39 1.43 -0.22 6.99
N ARG A 40 2.41 -1.07 7.31
CA ARG A 40 3.68 -0.64 7.90
C ARG A 40 4.70 -0.12 6.88
N ARG A 41 4.51 -0.34 5.57
CA ARG A 41 5.38 0.22 4.52
C ARG A 41 5.11 1.70 4.25
N GLN A 42 3.90 2.21 4.52
CA GLN A 42 3.49 3.57 4.17
C GLN A 42 4.02 4.75 5.01
N PRO A 43 4.61 4.64 6.22
CA PRO A 43 5.17 5.81 6.91
C PRO A 43 6.32 6.47 6.12
N SER A 44 7.14 5.68 5.44
CA SER A 44 8.35 6.17 4.76
C SER A 44 8.11 6.87 3.41
N ALA A 45 6.93 6.69 2.80
CA ALA A 45 6.55 7.40 1.57
C ALA A 45 5.88 8.76 1.89
N VAL A 46 5.04 8.79 2.93
CA VAL A 46 4.33 10.00 3.37
C VAL A 46 5.29 10.98 4.05
N GLU A 47 6.23 10.49 4.87
CA GLU A 47 7.29 11.35 5.47
C GLU A 47 8.17 12.03 4.41
N ARG A 48 8.44 11.37 3.27
CA ARG A 48 9.21 11.98 2.16
C ARG A 48 8.48 13.12 1.47
N ILE A 49 7.15 13.09 1.43
CA ILE A 49 6.32 14.15 0.84
C ILE A 49 6.20 15.32 1.82
N ILE A 50 5.96 15.05 3.10
CA ILE A 50 5.79 16.09 4.14
C ILE A 50 7.12 16.79 4.49
N GLY A 51 8.25 16.08 4.41
CA GLY A 51 9.58 16.65 4.66
C GLY A 51 10.15 17.48 3.50
N ARG A 52 9.45 17.59 2.37
CA ARG A 52 9.92 18.35 1.22
C ARG A 52 9.71 19.84 1.47
N ARG A 53 10.77 20.54 1.93
CA ARG A 53 10.83 22.00 1.80
C ARG A 53 11.16 22.35 0.36
N PHE A 54 10.31 23.15 -0.27
CA PHE A 54 10.61 23.77 -1.55
C PHE A 54 11.53 24.96 -1.30
N ASP A 55 12.58 25.09 -2.10
CA ASP A 55 13.35 26.32 -2.15
C ASP A 55 12.50 27.41 -2.81
N PRO A 56 12.59 28.70 -2.41
CA PRO A 56 11.81 29.78 -3.05
C PRO A 56 11.95 29.83 -4.57
N SER A 57 13.12 29.43 -5.11
CA SER A 57 13.35 29.34 -6.56
C SER A 57 12.49 28.28 -7.28
N GLN A 58 11.85 27.37 -6.54
CA GLN A 58 11.07 26.25 -7.07
C GLN A 58 9.55 26.47 -7.01
N ILE A 59 9.11 27.56 -6.36
CA ILE A 59 7.69 27.87 -6.16
C ILE A 59 7.16 28.76 -7.29
N ASP A 60 8.06 29.46 -7.98
CA ASP A 60 7.74 30.45 -9.03
C ASP A 60 8.15 29.97 -10.43
N ALA A 61 7.97 28.66 -10.70
CA ALA A 61 8.26 28.10 -12.00
C ALA A 61 7.27 28.63 -13.05
N PRO A 62 7.74 29.03 -14.25
CA PRO A 62 6.86 29.55 -15.29
C PRO A 62 5.86 28.48 -15.75
N THR A 63 4.57 28.84 -15.77
CA THR A 63 3.50 27.97 -16.27
C THR A 63 3.74 27.62 -17.74
N ILE A 64 4.01 26.35 -18.02
CA ILE A 64 4.11 25.85 -19.39
C ILE A 64 2.70 25.52 -19.89
N ALA A 65 2.22 26.30 -20.86
CA ALA A 65 0.99 25.97 -21.56
C ALA A 65 1.19 24.65 -22.33
N PRO A 66 0.23 23.70 -22.25
CA PRO A 66 0.32 22.47 -23.02
C PRO A 66 0.41 22.82 -24.52
N ALA A 67 1.38 22.23 -25.21
CA ALA A 67 1.52 22.43 -26.65
C ALA A 67 0.21 22.01 -27.34
N PRO A 68 -0.30 22.80 -28.31
CA PRO A 68 -1.50 22.43 -29.04
C PRO A 68 -1.28 21.04 -29.64
N GLY A 69 -2.15 20.10 -29.25
CA GLY A 69 -2.10 18.73 -29.70
C GLY A 69 -2.01 18.70 -31.22
N HIS A 70 -1.10 17.88 -31.74
CA HIS A 70 -1.02 17.55 -33.14
C HIS A 70 -2.38 16.95 -33.54
N SER A 71 -3.28 17.76 -34.12
CA SER A 71 -4.51 17.28 -34.73
C SER A 71 -4.08 16.60 -36.03
N ALA A 72 -4.01 15.27 -35.99
CA ALA A 72 -3.88 14.46 -37.19
C ALA A 72 -5.25 14.37 -37.89
N ALA A 73 -5.21 14.61 -39.20
CA ALA A 73 -6.27 14.50 -40.22
C ALA A 73 -7.17 15.73 -40.42
#